data_AF-A0A7S1EP13-F1
#
_entry.id   AF-A0A7S1EP13-F1
#
_cell.length_a   1.000
_cell.length_b   1.000
_cell.length_c   1.000
_cell.angle_alpha   90.00
_cell.angle_beta   90.00
_cell.angle_gamma   90.00
#
_symmetry.space_group_name_H-M   'P 1'
#
loop_
_entity.id
_entity.type
_entity.pdbx_description
1 polymer ?
#
loop_
_entity_poly.entity_id
_entity_poly.type
_entity_poly.pdbx_seq_one_letter_code
_entity_poly.pdbx_strand_id
1 'polypeptide(L)'
;MQKYFYGLTYTYRKDQTKETDRRVKLENEGLSGIKILKLNAWEQSLQHEVSEVRKREMVHATRVANVGALNTAVMMAGPTIVSVAVFALYAGVMKREMTADIIFPALTLFSLLRFPVMFYPRCLALCADAIVSLDRLQKYFMLPEASAVTVERE
;
A
#
# COMPACT_ATOMS: atom_id res chain seq x y z
N MET A 1 15.62 0.00 2.46
CA MET A 1 14.94 0.82 1.45
C MET A 1 13.41 0.71 1.54
N GLN A 2 12.81 -0.48 1.39
CA GLN A 2 11.34 -0.64 1.46
C GLN A 2 10.72 -0.09 2.76
N LYS A 3 11.29 -0.41 3.94
CA LYS A 3 10.82 0.13 5.23
C LYS A 3 10.74 1.66 5.28
N TYR A 4 11.69 2.34 4.61
CA TYR A 4 11.71 3.80 4.54
C TYR A 4 10.58 4.34 3.66
N PHE A 5 10.39 3.77 2.46
CA PHE A 5 9.26 4.12 1.58
C PHE A 5 7.92 3.82 2.25
N TYR A 6 7.79 2.71 2.97
CA TYR A 6 6.61 2.38 3.75
C TYR A 6 6.36 3.40 4.88
N GLY A 7 7.38 3.80 5.64
CA GLY A 7 7.24 4.82 6.68
C GLY A 7 6.81 6.17 6.11
N LEU A 8 7.40 6.59 4.99
CA LEU A 8 7.08 7.86 4.34
C LEU A 8 5.65 7.87 3.77
N THR A 9 5.25 6.82 3.06
CA THR A 9 3.88 6.67 2.56
C THR A 9 2.87 6.59 3.69
N TYR A 10 3.20 5.92 4.79
CA TYR A 10 2.33 5.84 5.97
C TYR A 10 2.04 7.23 6.57
N THR A 11 3.07 8.06 6.78
CA THR A 11 2.89 9.42 7.31
C THR A 11 2.00 10.26 6.40
N TYR A 12 2.27 10.28 5.09
CA TYR A 12 1.46 11.06 4.15
C TYR A 12 0.02 10.53 4.02
N ARG A 13 -0.17 9.20 4.04
CA ARG A 13 -1.51 8.60 4.04
C ARG A 13 -2.28 8.94 5.30
N LYS A 14 -1.63 8.94 6.47
CA LYS A 14 -2.25 9.31 7.73
C LYS A 14 -2.79 10.74 7.69
N ASP A 15 -2.01 11.68 7.16
CA ASP A 15 -2.46 13.07 7.04
C ASP A 15 -3.53 13.25 5.97
N GLN A 16 -3.45 12.50 4.86
CA GLN A 16 -4.52 12.45 3.86
C GLN A 16 -5.84 11.99 4.49
N THR A 17 -5.83 10.89 5.25
CA THR A 17 -7.05 10.37 5.90
C THR A 17 -7.68 11.38 6.85
N LYS A 18 -6.88 12.15 7.61
CA LYS A 18 -7.43 13.22 8.47
C LYS A 18 -8.20 14.28 7.69
N GLU A 19 -7.66 14.72 6.55
CA GLU A 19 -8.35 15.71 5.70
C GLU A 19 -9.59 15.10 5.02
N THR A 20 -9.53 13.83 4.61
CA THR A 20 -10.69 13.09 4.08
C THR A 20 -11.79 12.99 5.14
N ASP A 21 -11.48 12.63 6.38
CA ASP A 21 -12.45 12.55 7.48
C ASP A 21 -13.09 13.91 7.75
N ARG A 22 -12.28 14.98 7.74
CA ARG A 22 -12.78 16.36 7.88
C ARG A 22 -13.75 16.73 6.76
N ARG A 23 -13.42 16.41 5.50
CA ARG A 23 -14.30 16.66 4.35
C ARG A 23 -15.64 15.93 4.50
N VAL A 24 -15.58 14.63 4.79
CA VAL A 24 -16.78 13.80 4.95
C VAL A 24 -17.65 14.30 6.09
N LYS A 25 -17.04 14.77 7.19
CA LYS A 25 -17.76 15.37 8.31
C LYS A 25 -18.51 16.65 7.89
N LEU A 26 -17.83 17.57 7.19
CA LEU A 26 -18.44 18.82 6.71
C LEU A 26 -19.59 18.56 5.73
N GLU A 27 -19.41 17.61 4.81
CA GLU A 27 -20.46 17.19 3.88
C GLU A 27 -21.67 16.62 4.63
N ASN A 28 -21.44 15.81 5.66
CA ASN A 28 -22.51 15.22 6.48
C ASN A 28 -23.28 16.28 7.29
N GLU A 29 -22.57 17.22 7.92
CA GLU A 29 -23.19 18.36 8.64
C GLU A 29 -24.04 19.23 7.69
N GLY A 30 -23.54 19.53 6.50
CA GLY A 30 -24.27 20.28 5.48
C GLY A 30 -25.53 19.57 4.99
N LEU A 31 -25.46 18.24 4.77
CA LEU A 31 -26.61 17.43 4.36
C LEU A 31 -27.66 17.32 5.47
N SER A 32 -27.24 17.16 6.72
CA SER A 32 -28.14 17.15 7.87
C SER A 32 -28.89 18.47 8.05
N GLY A 33 -28.28 19.60 7.66
CA GLY A 33 -28.82 20.95 7.77
C GLY A 33 -29.38 21.56 6.47
N ILE A 34 -29.62 20.76 5.42
CA ILE A 34 -29.80 21.27 4.05
C ILE A 34 -30.92 22.30 3.89
N LYS A 35 -32.02 22.18 4.65
CA LYS A 35 -33.16 23.11 4.59
C LYS A 35 -32.76 24.52 5.01
N ILE A 36 -31.99 24.66 6.09
CA ILE A 36 -31.51 25.97 6.59
C ILE A 36 -30.53 26.58 5.60
N LEU A 37 -29.67 25.75 5.02
CA LEU A 37 -28.65 26.15 4.06
C LEU A 37 -29.26 26.75 2.78
N LYS A 38 -30.32 26.11 2.26
CA LYS A 38 -31.13 26.59 1.13
C LYS A 38 -31.84 27.90 1.45
N LEU A 39 -32.48 27.99 2.63
CA LEU A 39 -33.23 29.19 3.04
C LEU A 39 -32.35 30.44 3.18
N ASN A 40 -31.07 30.26 3.55
CA ASN A 40 -30.09 31.35 3.69
C ASN A 40 -29.17 31.53 2.47
N ALA A 41 -29.36 30.74 1.39
CA ALA A 41 -28.49 30.73 0.21
C ALA A 41 -26.99 30.51 0.51
N TRP A 42 -26.66 29.73 1.55
CA TRP A 42 -25.28 29.47 1.99
C TRP A 42 -24.56 28.34 1.21
N GLU A 43 -25.17 27.81 0.15
CA GLU A 43 -24.63 26.69 -0.63
C GLU A 43 -23.23 26.98 -1.18
N GLN A 44 -23.02 28.19 -1.69
CA GLN A 44 -21.74 28.62 -2.24
C GLN A 44 -20.64 28.71 -1.16
N SER A 45 -21.00 29.14 0.04
CA SER A 45 -20.06 29.23 1.16
C SER A 45 -19.63 27.83 1.63
N LEU A 46 -20.58 26.89 1.75
CA LEU A 46 -20.29 25.49 2.06
C LEU A 46 -19.42 24.84 0.97
N GLN A 47 -19.74 25.08 -0.31
CA GLN A 47 -18.96 24.57 -1.43
C GLN A 47 -17.52 25.09 -1.39
N HIS A 48 -17.33 26.36 -1.07
CA HIS A 48 -16.00 26.96 -0.93
C HIS A 48 -15.21 26.30 0.22
N GLU A 49 -15.81 26.14 1.40
CA GLU A 49 -15.23 25.43 2.55
C GLU A 49 -14.78 24.00 2.20
N VAL A 50 -15.66 23.22 1.55
CA VAL A 50 -15.36 21.84 1.12
C VAL A 50 -14.23 21.82 0.08
N SER A 51 -14.23 22.77 -0.86
CA SER A 51 -13.18 22.91 -1.88
C SER A 51 -11.81 23.18 -1.25
N GLU A 52 -11.73 24.04 -0.24
CA GLU A 52 -10.48 24.33 0.48
C GLU A 52 -9.93 23.09 1.21
N VAL A 53 -10.80 22.30 1.86
CA VAL A 53 -10.39 21.02 2.46
C VAL A 53 -9.94 20.03 1.38
N ARG A 54 -10.65 19.95 0.25
CA ARG A 54 -10.29 19.07 -0.87
C ARG A 54 -8.93 19.42 -1.47
N LYS A 55 -8.59 20.71 -1.59
CA LYS A 55 -7.26 21.16 -2.05
C LYS A 55 -6.15 20.64 -1.13
N ARG A 56 -6.34 20.73 0.19
CA ARG A 56 -5.38 20.19 1.17
C ARG A 56 -5.24 18.67 1.05
N GLU A 57 -6.35 17.95 0.97
CA GLU A 57 -6.37 16.50 0.75
C GLU A 57 -5.58 16.10 -0.51
N MET A 58 -5.79 16.82 -1.62
CA MET A 58 -5.12 16.54 -2.90
C MET A 58 -3.60 16.74 -2.85
N VAL A 59 -3.09 17.67 -2.03
CA VAL A 59 -1.64 17.83 -1.82
C VAL A 59 -1.05 16.57 -1.19
N HIS A 60 -1.70 16.02 -0.16
CA HIS A 60 -1.25 14.78 0.48
C HIS A 60 -1.41 13.57 -0.44
N ALA A 61 -2.53 13.48 -1.17
CA ALA A 61 -2.77 12.41 -2.14
C ALA A 61 -1.71 12.38 -3.25
N THR A 62 -1.33 13.55 -3.77
CA THR A 62 -0.27 13.67 -4.79
C THR A 62 1.10 13.25 -4.24
N ARG A 63 1.41 13.62 -2.99
CA ARG A 63 2.64 13.16 -2.33
C ARG A 63 2.69 11.64 -2.19
N VAL A 64 1.59 11.01 -1.77
CA VAL A 64 1.49 9.54 -1.70
C VAL A 64 1.70 8.92 -3.08
N ALA A 65 1.05 9.46 -4.12
CA ALA A 65 1.20 8.98 -5.49
C ALA A 65 2.64 9.11 -6.00
N ASN A 66 3.30 10.24 -5.76
CA ASN A 66 4.69 10.46 -6.16
C ASN A 66 5.66 9.51 -5.46
N VAL A 67 5.50 9.28 -4.16
CA VAL A 67 6.33 8.30 -3.43
C VAL A 67 6.08 6.88 -3.95
N GLY A 68 4.83 6.55 -4.27
CA GLY A 68 4.48 5.27 -4.90
C GLY A 68 5.13 5.09 -6.28
N ALA A 69 5.10 6.13 -7.11
CA ALA A 69 5.74 6.12 -8.44
C ALA A 69 7.26 5.94 -8.34
N LEU A 70 7.92 6.67 -7.43
CA LEU A 70 9.35 6.54 -7.18
C LEU A 70 9.71 5.12 -6.70
N ASN A 71 8.94 4.56 -5.77
CA ASN A 71 9.16 3.19 -5.30
C ASN A 71 9.06 2.17 -6.46
N THR A 72 8.03 2.29 -7.32
CA THR A 72 7.87 1.43 -8.49
C THR A 72 9.02 1.59 -9.48
N ALA A 73 9.48 2.82 -9.73
CA ALA A 73 10.61 3.10 -10.61
C ALA A 73 11.90 2.46 -10.09
N VAL A 74 12.20 2.58 -8.79
CA VAL A 74 13.37 1.94 -8.18
C VAL A 74 13.27 0.41 -8.23
N MET A 75 12.08 -0.14 -8.00
CA MET A 75 11.85 -1.59 -8.13
C MET A 75 11.99 -2.08 -9.57
N MET A 76 11.62 -1.28 -10.56
CA MET A 76 11.81 -1.61 -11.99
C MET A 76 13.30 -1.53 -12.39
N ALA A 77 14.03 -0.54 -11.88
CA ALA A 77 15.45 -0.35 -12.17
C ALA A 77 16.37 -1.35 -11.43
N GLY A 78 15.91 -1.96 -10.33
CA GLY A 78 16.70 -2.85 -9.48
C GLY A 78 17.50 -3.92 -10.24
N PRO A 79 16.86 -4.77 -11.08
CA PRO A 79 17.57 -5.82 -11.83
C PRO A 79 18.59 -5.25 -12.82
N THR A 80 18.30 -4.13 -13.46
CA THR A 80 19.23 -3.47 -14.38
C THR A 80 20.49 -3.00 -13.64
N ILE A 81 20.31 -2.40 -12.45
CA ILE A 81 21.43 -1.97 -11.60
C ILE A 81 22.27 -3.17 -11.16
N VAL A 82 21.62 -4.27 -10.77
CA VAL A 82 22.32 -5.52 -10.38
C VAL A 82 23.10 -6.10 -11.56
N SER A 83 22.50 -6.20 -12.74
CA SER A 83 23.18 -6.70 -13.94
C SER A 83 24.40 -5.85 -14.30
N VAL A 84 24.26 -4.51 -14.27
CA VAL A 84 25.39 -3.59 -14.53
C VAL A 84 26.49 -3.76 -13.49
N ALA A 85 26.15 -3.89 -12.21
CA ALA A 85 27.14 -4.08 -11.15
C ALA A 85 27.89 -5.42 -11.29
N VAL A 86 27.18 -6.51 -11.59
CA VAL A 86 27.78 -7.83 -11.78
C VAL A 86 28.71 -7.84 -12.99
N PHE A 87 28.29 -7.24 -14.11
CA PHE A 87 29.11 -7.15 -15.31
C PHE A 87 30.31 -6.22 -15.14
N ALA A 88 30.14 -5.09 -14.45
CA ALA A 88 31.26 -4.21 -14.11
C ALA A 88 32.31 -4.91 -13.24
N LEU A 89 31.86 -5.71 -12.25
CA LEU A 89 32.75 -6.51 -11.41
C LEU A 89 33.44 -7.62 -12.20
N TYR A 90 32.70 -8.33 -13.07
CA TYR A 90 33.23 -9.41 -13.90
C TYR A 90 34.30 -8.91 -14.87
N ALA A 91 34.06 -7.78 -15.55
CA ALA A 91 35.02 -7.17 -16.45
C ALA A 91 36.24 -6.60 -15.68
N GLY A 92 36.01 -5.88 -14.59
CA GLY A 92 37.06 -5.15 -13.87
C GLY A 92 37.96 -6.04 -13.01
N VAL A 93 37.40 -6.99 -12.28
CA VAL A 93 38.14 -7.80 -11.29
C VAL A 93 38.61 -9.13 -11.88
N MET A 94 37.75 -9.83 -12.63
CA MET A 94 38.11 -11.13 -13.18
C MET A 94 38.90 -11.04 -14.49
N LYS A 95 38.94 -9.86 -15.14
CA LYS A 95 39.62 -9.61 -16.44
C LYS A 95 39.33 -10.70 -17.48
N ARG A 96 38.12 -11.27 -17.45
CA ARG A 96 37.68 -12.30 -18.39
C ARG A 96 36.95 -11.65 -19.54
N GLU A 97 37.08 -12.23 -20.73
CA GLU A 97 36.34 -11.78 -21.89
C GLU A 97 34.84 -11.94 -21.65
N MET A 98 34.09 -10.87 -21.93
CA MET A 98 32.64 -10.85 -21.86
C MET A 98 32.09 -11.36 -23.19
N THR A 99 32.05 -12.68 -23.35
CA THR A 99 31.50 -13.33 -24.54
C THR A 99 29.96 -13.40 -24.44
N ALA A 100 29.29 -13.28 -25.60
CA ALA A 100 27.83 -13.20 -25.68
C ALA A 100 27.11 -14.45 -25.11
N ASP A 101 27.76 -15.61 -25.21
CA ASP A 101 27.32 -16.89 -24.65
C ASP A 101 27.19 -16.90 -23.13
N ILE A 102 27.88 -16.01 -22.40
CA ILE A 102 27.78 -15.88 -20.95
C ILE A 102 26.80 -14.75 -20.56
N ILE A 103 26.85 -13.62 -21.27
CA ILE A 103 26.08 -12.41 -20.93
C ILE A 103 24.58 -12.64 -21.09
N PHE A 104 24.15 -13.20 -22.24
CA PHE A 104 22.73 -13.36 -22.53
C PHE A 104 22.05 -14.33 -21.56
N PRO A 105 22.60 -15.54 -21.28
CA PRO A 105 22.01 -16.43 -20.28
C PRO A 105 22.00 -15.84 -18.86
N ALA A 106 23.07 -15.12 -18.46
CA ALA A 106 23.11 -14.47 -17.16
C ALA A 106 22.02 -13.40 -17.00
N LEU A 107 21.79 -12.57 -18.01
CA LEU A 107 20.69 -11.59 -18.03
C LEU A 107 19.32 -12.27 -17.88
N THR A 108 19.10 -13.40 -18.57
CA THR A 108 17.87 -14.18 -18.45
C THR A 108 17.70 -14.79 -17.06
N LEU A 109 18.77 -15.30 -16.45
CA LEU A 109 18.73 -15.81 -15.07
C LEU A 109 18.41 -14.71 -14.06
N PHE A 110 19.01 -13.52 -14.19
CA PHE A 110 18.70 -12.38 -13.31
C PHE A 110 17.26 -11.89 -13.46
N SER A 111 16.72 -11.87 -14.69
CA SER A 111 15.32 -11.48 -14.91
C SER A 111 14.34 -12.51 -14.33
N LEU A 112 14.66 -13.81 -14.39
CA LEU A 112 13.84 -14.87 -13.81
C LEU A 112 13.88 -14.86 -12.27
N LEU A 113 15.06 -14.60 -11.68
CA LEU A 113 15.24 -14.53 -10.23
C LEU A 113 14.50 -13.35 -9.57
N ARG A 114 14.13 -12.33 -10.36
CA ARG A 114 13.38 -11.16 -9.90
C ARG A 114 12.09 -11.55 -9.17
N PHE A 115 11.29 -12.42 -9.78
CA PHE A 115 9.96 -12.76 -9.24
C PHE A 115 10.07 -13.47 -7.88
N PRO A 116 10.87 -14.55 -7.73
CA PRO A 116 11.09 -15.19 -6.44
C PRO A 116 11.63 -14.24 -5.37
N VAL A 117 12.64 -13.42 -5.67
CA VAL A 117 13.25 -12.51 -4.68
C VAL A 117 12.25 -11.45 -4.19
N MET A 118 11.38 -10.95 -5.08
CA MET A 118 10.35 -9.98 -4.71
C MET A 118 9.20 -10.61 -3.91
N PHE A 119 8.80 -11.84 -4.26
CA PHE A 119 7.69 -12.52 -3.59
C PHE A 119 8.10 -13.21 -2.29
N TYR A 120 9.35 -13.63 -2.15
CA TYR A 120 9.86 -14.35 -0.98
C TYR A 120 9.50 -13.69 0.37
N PRO A 121 9.79 -12.39 0.62
CA PRO A 121 9.42 -11.76 1.88
C PRO A 121 7.91 -11.65 2.07
N ARG A 122 7.14 -11.52 0.97
CA ARG A 122 5.68 -11.49 1.02
C ARG A 122 5.12 -12.85 1.41
N CYS A 123 5.66 -13.94 0.87
CA CYS A 123 5.28 -15.30 1.23
C CYS A 123 5.56 -15.56 2.73
N LEU A 124 6.72 -15.14 3.23
CA LEU A 124 7.04 -15.26 4.67
C LEU A 124 6.05 -14.49 5.55
N ALA A 125 5.70 -13.26 5.17
CA ALA A 125 4.69 -12.48 5.89
C ALA A 125 3.31 -13.17 5.88
N LEU A 126 2.87 -13.66 4.72
CA LEU A 126 1.60 -14.39 4.59
C LEU A 126 1.58 -15.67 5.41
N CYS A 127 2.69 -16.41 5.48
CA CYS A 127 2.80 -17.58 6.35
C CYS A 127 2.67 -17.19 7.82
N ALA A 128 3.32 -16.11 8.26
CA ALA A 128 3.19 -15.61 9.63
C ALA A 128 1.74 -15.20 9.96
N ASP A 129 1.09 -14.46 9.06
CA ASP A 129 -0.31 -14.06 9.21
C ASP A 129 -1.27 -15.26 9.22
N ALA A 130 -0.99 -16.28 8.41
CA ALA A 130 -1.75 -17.52 8.36
C ALA A 130 -1.65 -18.30 9.69
N ILE A 131 -0.45 -18.40 10.27
CA ILE A 131 -0.24 -19.05 11.57
C ILE A 131 -1.05 -18.35 12.67
N VAL A 132 -0.99 -17.01 12.75
CA VAL A 132 -1.76 -16.25 13.74
C VAL A 132 -3.27 -16.38 13.50
N SER A 133 -3.71 -16.46 12.25
CA SER A 133 -5.12 -16.67 11.92
C SER A 133 -5.62 -18.06 12.29
N LEU A 134 -4.79 -19.08 12.08
CA LEU A 134 -5.10 -20.45 12.47
C LEU A 134 -5.24 -20.58 13.98
N ASP A 135 -4.37 -19.94 14.78
CA ASP A 135 -4.47 -19.90 16.24
C ASP A 135 -5.81 -19.29 16.72
N ARG A 136 -6.26 -18.21 16.08
CA ARG A 136 -7.58 -17.61 16.38
C ARG A 136 -8.73 -18.55 16.03
N LEU A 137 -8.69 -19.21 14.89
CA LEU A 137 -9.72 -20.17 14.47
C LEU A 137 -9.76 -21.38 15.41
N GLN A 138 -8.59 -21.89 15.81
CA GLN A 138 -8.50 -22.98 16.77
C GLN A 138 -9.13 -22.58 18.11
N LYS A 139 -8.85 -21.38 18.62
CA LYS A 139 -9.49 -20.87 19.85
C LYS A 139 -11.00 -20.78 19.72
N TYR A 140 -11.50 -20.34 18.56
CA TYR A 140 -12.95 -20.27 18.30
C TYR A 140 -13.60 -21.65 18.25
N PHE A 141 -13.00 -22.63 17.56
CA PHE A 141 -13.54 -24.00 17.48
C PHE A 141 -13.47 -24.77 18.79
N MET A 142 -12.62 -24.34 19.73
CA MET A 142 -12.51 -24.93 21.07
C MET A 142 -13.47 -24.28 22.09
N LEU A 143 -14.30 -23.32 21.69
CA LEU A 143 -15.32 -22.75 22.57
C LEU A 143 -16.40 -23.80 22.88
N PRO A 144 -16.99 -23.79 24.09
CA PRO A 144 -18.11 -24.65 24.42
C PRO A 144 -19.27 -24.44 23.45
N GLU A 145 -19.90 -25.51 22.97
CA GLU A 145 -21.07 -25.38 22.10
C GLU A 145 -22.18 -24.62 22.84
N ALA A 146 -22.78 -23.64 22.16
CA ALA A 146 -23.93 -22.93 22.69
C ALA A 146 -25.06 -23.93 22.87
N SER A 147 -25.58 -24.05 24.11
CA SER A 147 -26.75 -24.86 24.40
C SER A 147 -27.87 -24.45 23.45
N ALA A 148 -28.40 -25.42 22.69
CA ALA A 148 -29.57 -25.21 21.86
C ALA A 148 -30.67 -24.62 22.74
N VAL A 149 -30.99 -23.35 22.53
CA VAL A 149 -32.22 -22.77 23.09
C VAL A 149 -33.34 -23.39 22.28
N THR A 150 -33.75 -24.60 22.65
CA THR A 150 -35.08 -25.10 22.35
C THR A 150 -36.04 -24.12 23.00
N VAL A 151 -36.56 -23.21 22.19
CA VAL A 151 -37.73 -22.41 22.54
C VAL A 151 -38.86 -23.42 22.70
N GLU A 152 -39.05 -23.90 23.93
CA GLU A 152 -40.29 -24.56 24.34
C GLU A 152 -41.41 -23.53 24.14
N ARG A 153 -42.15 -23.71 23.05
CA ARG A 153 -43.44 -23.04 22.84
C ARG A 153 -44.44 -23.77 23.73
N GLU A 154 -44.74 -23.19 24.88
CA GLU A 154 -46.03 -23.35 25.56
C GLU A 154 -47.08 -22.43 24.93
#